data_AF-A0A3C0KRQ4-F1
#
_entry.id   AF-A0A3C0KRQ4-F1
#
_cell.length_a   1.000
_cell.length_b   1.000
_cell.length_c   1.000
_cell.angle_alpha   90.00
_cell.angle_beta   90.00
_cell.angle_gamma   90.00
#
_symmetry.space_group_name_H-M   'P 1'
#
loop_
_entity.id
_entity.type
_entity.pdbx_description
1 polymer ?
#
loop_
_entity_poly.entity_id
_entity_poly.type
_entity_poly.pdbx_seq_one_letter_code
_entity_poly.pdbx_strand_id
1 'polypeptide(L)'
;MFLQQGSLLLSFDPEKTCDVTLPHWEPRARQVQALREKVTYLYEHLPRSVTREDVCISFIEAFQTGWQVSLAEGLLTAGGEKLKDHLLATKYKDLAAILPCRNDERHKVGEVF
;
A
#
# COMPACT_ATOMS: atom_id res chain seq x y z
N MET A 1 7.56 -9.60 -18.56
CA MET A 1 7.17 -9.93 -17.17
C MET A 1 6.36 -8.78 -16.63
N PHE A 2 5.18 -9.03 -16.06
CA PHE A 2 4.28 -8.00 -15.55
C PHE A 2 4.09 -8.24 -14.05
N LEU A 3 4.24 -7.19 -13.24
CA LEU A 3 4.01 -7.24 -11.80
C LEU A 3 2.78 -6.38 -11.50
N GLN A 4 1.68 -7.02 -11.09
CA GLN A 4 0.51 -6.35 -10.55
C GLN A 4 0.46 -6.58 -9.04
N GLN A 5 0.38 -5.49 -8.29
CA GLN A 5 0.18 -5.52 -6.85
C GLN A 5 -0.87 -4.47 -6.47
N GLY A 6 -1.61 -4.75 -5.39
CA GLY A 6 -2.62 -3.87 -4.85
C GLY A 6 -2.91 -4.20 -3.40
N SER A 7 -3.59 -3.29 -2.72
CA SER A 7 -3.99 -3.46 -1.32
C SER A 7 -5.50 -3.46 -1.22
N LEU A 8 -6.04 -4.33 -0.36
CA LEU A 8 -7.45 -4.36 -0.01
C LEU A 8 -7.61 -3.98 1.47
N LEU A 9 -8.51 -3.03 1.74
CA LEU A 9 -8.83 -2.63 3.11
C LEU A 9 -9.80 -3.66 3.71
N LEU A 10 -9.30 -4.55 4.57
CA LEU A 10 -10.13 -5.48 5.30
C LEU A 10 -10.86 -4.78 6.46
N SER A 11 -10.10 -3.97 7.20
CA SER A 11 -10.58 -3.02 8.21
C SER A 11 -9.94 -1.66 7.96
N PHE A 12 -10.58 -0.60 8.48
CA PHE A 12 -10.12 0.77 8.28
C PHE A 12 -10.39 1.63 9.51
N ASP A 13 -9.37 2.34 9.96
CA ASP A 13 -9.46 3.33 11.03
C ASP A 13 -9.19 4.71 10.40
N PRO A 14 -10.24 5.47 10.03
CA PRO A 14 -10.08 6.74 9.34
C PRO A 14 -9.35 7.79 10.17
N GLU A 15 -9.39 7.69 11.50
CA GLU A 15 -8.66 8.61 12.37
C GLU A 15 -7.17 8.35 12.29
N LYS A 16 -6.74 7.10 12.54
CA LYS A 16 -5.32 6.74 12.43
C LYS A 16 -4.78 6.93 11.02
N THR A 17 -5.57 6.60 10.00
CA THR A 17 -5.14 6.82 8.61
C THR A 17 -4.98 8.30 8.31
N CYS A 18 -5.91 9.16 8.75
CA CYS A 18 -5.77 10.60 8.58
C CYS A 18 -4.46 11.12 9.18
N ASP A 19 -4.15 10.71 10.41
CA ASP A 19 -2.97 11.17 11.16
C ASP A 19 -1.65 10.77 10.48
N VAL A 20 -1.62 9.66 9.74
CA VAL A 20 -0.40 9.15 9.07
C VAL A 20 -0.29 9.60 7.61
N THR A 21 -1.41 9.76 6.90
CA THR A 21 -1.38 9.84 5.43
C THR A 21 -1.73 11.22 4.87
N LEU A 22 -2.53 12.02 5.56
CA LEU A 22 -3.01 13.28 5.02
C LEU A 22 -2.18 14.46 5.54
N PRO A 23 -1.79 15.41 4.67
CA PRO A 23 -1.19 16.65 5.13
C PRO A 23 -2.22 17.42 5.97
N HIS A 24 -1.82 17.91 7.13
CA HIS A 24 -2.72 18.52 8.12
C HIS A 24 -3.05 20.00 7.78
N TRP A 25 -3.29 20.30 6.51
CA TRP A 25 -3.58 21.65 6.02
C TRP A 25 -5.03 22.09 6.27
N GLU A 26 -5.93 21.14 6.53
CA GLU A 26 -7.33 21.38 6.87
C GLU A 26 -7.61 20.93 8.32
N PRO A 27 -8.73 21.38 8.94
CA PRO A 27 -9.15 20.86 10.23
C PRO A 27 -9.33 19.34 10.19
N ARG A 28 -8.61 18.63 11.07
CA ARG A 28 -8.60 17.15 11.18
C ARG A 28 -10.00 16.52 11.08
N ALA A 29 -10.99 17.09 11.78
CA ALA A 29 -12.35 16.57 11.78
C ALA A 29 -12.98 16.52 10.37
N ARG A 30 -12.70 17.51 9.51
CA ARG A 30 -13.18 17.52 8.13
C ARG A 30 -12.47 16.47 7.28
N GLN A 31 -11.18 16.28 7.49
CA GLN A 31 -10.38 15.30 6.76
C GLN A 31 -10.81 13.86 7.09
N VAL A 32 -11.03 13.56 8.38
CA VAL A 32 -11.57 12.27 8.83
C VAL A 32 -12.95 12.01 8.22
N GLN A 33 -13.84 13.00 8.23
CA GLN A 33 -15.17 12.85 7.63
C GLN A 33 -15.08 12.58 6.12
N ALA A 34 -14.26 13.35 5.40
CA ALA A 34 -14.07 13.14 3.97
C ALA A 34 -13.47 11.76 3.64
N LEU A 35 -12.60 11.21 4.50
CA LEU A 35 -12.09 9.85 4.35
C LEU A 35 -13.20 8.82 4.52
N ARG A 36 -14.07 8.96 5.53
CA ARG A 36 -15.20 8.06 5.77
C ARG A 36 -16.18 8.02 4.59
N GLU A 37 -16.39 9.15 3.92
CA GLU A 37 -17.30 9.24 2.79
C GLU A 37 -16.73 8.63 1.49
N LYS A 38 -15.41 8.51 1.38
CA LYS A 38 -14.73 8.07 0.15
C LYS A 38 -14.17 6.66 0.20
N VAL A 39 -13.93 6.13 1.38
CA VAL A 39 -13.27 4.84 1.59
C VAL A 39 -14.18 3.91 2.36
N THR A 40 -14.24 2.66 1.91
CA THR A 40 -14.90 1.58 2.63
C THR A 40 -13.91 0.44 2.90
N TYR A 41 -14.27 -0.46 3.79
CA TYR A 41 -13.52 -1.66 4.12
C TYR A 41 -14.40 -2.90 4.06
N LEU A 42 -13.79 -4.03 3.73
CA LEU A 42 -14.51 -5.24 3.38
C LEU A 42 -15.41 -5.74 4.51
N TYR A 43 -14.93 -5.71 5.75
CA TYR A 43 -15.70 -6.23 6.89
C TYR A 43 -16.96 -5.41 7.20
N GLU A 44 -17.07 -4.16 6.72
CA GLU A 44 -18.29 -3.35 6.87
C GLU A 44 -19.45 -3.87 6.01
N HIS A 45 -19.14 -4.48 4.86
CA HIS A 45 -20.12 -4.82 3.83
C HIS A 45 -20.48 -6.29 3.77
N LEU A 46 -19.83 -7.13 4.58
CA LEU A 46 -20.10 -8.56 4.56
C LEU A 46 -21.23 -8.93 5.51
N PRO A 47 -22.21 -9.72 5.07
CA PRO A 47 -23.37 -10.11 5.88
C PRO A 47 -22.99 -11.09 7.01
N ARG A 48 -21.74 -11.54 7.05
CA ARG A 48 -21.19 -12.46 8.03
C ARG A 48 -19.80 -11.99 8.45
N SER A 49 -19.41 -12.35 9.67
CA SER A 49 -18.02 -12.23 10.08
C SER A 49 -17.15 -13.13 9.20
N VAL A 50 -16.09 -12.56 8.64
CA VAL A 50 -15.06 -13.29 7.89
C VAL A 50 -13.69 -12.98 8.49
N THR A 51 -12.80 -13.94 8.40
CA THR A 51 -11.40 -13.79 8.79
C THR A 51 -10.57 -13.31 7.60
N ARG A 52 -9.32 -12.93 7.86
CA ARG A 52 -8.37 -12.60 6.79
C ARG A 52 -8.12 -13.83 5.91
N GLU A 53 -8.03 -14.98 6.54
CA GLU A 53 -7.75 -16.27 5.92
C GLU A 53 -8.88 -16.63 4.94
N ASP A 54 -10.15 -16.43 5.32
CA ASP A 54 -11.30 -16.64 4.43
C ASP A 54 -11.19 -15.79 3.15
N VAL A 55 -10.77 -14.53 3.30
CA VAL A 55 -10.60 -13.61 2.17
C VAL A 55 -9.45 -14.09 1.29
N CYS A 56 -8.31 -14.46 1.87
CA CYS A 56 -7.17 -14.99 1.11
C CYS A 56 -7.54 -16.24 0.30
N ILE A 57 -8.25 -17.20 0.92
CA ILE A 57 -8.72 -18.41 0.26
C ILE A 57 -9.63 -18.05 -0.91
N SER A 58 -10.61 -17.16 -0.70
CA SER A 58 -11.53 -16.71 -1.75
C SER A 58 -10.80 -16.07 -2.93
N PHE A 59 -9.75 -15.26 -2.67
CA PHE A 59 -8.93 -14.68 -3.73
C PHE A 59 -8.14 -15.73 -4.50
N ILE A 60 -7.50 -16.68 -3.80
CA ILE A 60 -6.75 -17.77 -4.43
C ILE A 60 -7.67 -18.56 -5.37
N GLU A 61 -8.85 -18.96 -4.91
CA GLU A 61 -9.85 -19.67 -5.70
C GLU A 61 -10.32 -18.85 -6.92
N ALA A 62 -10.60 -17.56 -6.73
CA ALA A 62 -11.03 -16.67 -7.80
C ALA A 62 -9.94 -16.49 -8.87
N PHE A 63 -8.68 -16.32 -8.49
CA PHE A 63 -7.57 -16.20 -9.43
C PHE A 63 -7.31 -17.50 -10.17
N GLN A 64 -7.32 -18.64 -9.47
CA GLN A 64 -7.19 -19.95 -10.09
C GLN A 64 -8.29 -20.20 -11.13
N THR A 65 -9.53 -19.89 -10.78
CA THR A 65 -10.68 -20.04 -11.68
C THR A 65 -10.60 -19.07 -12.86
N GLY A 66 -10.36 -17.78 -12.59
CA GLY A 66 -10.36 -16.71 -13.60
C GLY A 66 -9.20 -16.83 -14.58
N TRP A 67 -8.04 -17.34 -14.16
CA TRP A 67 -6.87 -17.51 -15.01
C TRP A 67 -6.64 -18.96 -15.47
N GLN A 68 -7.47 -19.90 -15.02
CA GLN A 68 -7.31 -21.34 -15.30
C GLN A 68 -5.94 -21.89 -14.91
N VAL A 69 -5.48 -21.52 -13.71
CA VAL A 69 -4.18 -21.93 -13.16
C VAL A 69 -4.35 -22.68 -11.84
N SER A 70 -3.33 -23.45 -11.45
CA SER A 70 -3.21 -23.99 -10.10
C SER A 70 -2.16 -23.20 -9.35
N LEU A 71 -2.56 -22.53 -8.28
CA LEU A 71 -1.63 -21.90 -7.35
C LEU A 71 -1.28 -22.92 -6.27
N ALA A 72 0.00 -23.02 -5.94
CA ALA A 72 0.49 -23.89 -4.88
C ALA A 72 1.36 -23.06 -3.94
N GLU A 73 1.31 -23.41 -2.66
CA GLU A 73 2.23 -22.83 -1.69
C GLU A 73 3.66 -23.18 -2.09
N GLY A 74 4.53 -22.16 -2.10
CA GLY A 74 5.91 -22.30 -2.51
C GLY A 74 6.80 -21.35 -1.73
N LEU A 75 8.05 -21.76 -1.56
CA LEU A 75 9.08 -20.92 -0.95
C LEU A 75 9.84 -20.16 -2.04
N LEU A 76 10.46 -19.05 -1.65
CA LEU A 76 11.42 -18.39 -2.52
C LEU A 76 12.58 -19.36 -2.82
N THR A 77 13.03 -19.34 -4.06
CA THR A 77 14.26 -20.05 -4.43
C THR A 77 15.46 -19.38 -3.75
N ALA A 78 16.59 -20.08 -3.61
CA ALA A 78 17.81 -19.51 -3.05
C ALA A 78 18.26 -18.22 -3.78
N GLY A 79 18.03 -18.14 -5.09
CA GLY A 79 18.27 -16.92 -5.88
C GLY A 79 17.31 -15.79 -5.52
N GLY A 80 16.03 -16.10 -5.29
CA GLY A 80 15.02 -15.15 -4.83
C GLY A 80 15.33 -14.61 -3.44
N GLU A 81 15.76 -15.47 -2.52
CA GLU A 81 16.18 -15.07 -1.16
C GLU A 81 17.40 -14.15 -1.21
N LYS A 82 18.44 -14.52 -1.97
CA LYS A 82 19.63 -13.68 -2.13
C LYS A 82 19.31 -12.30 -2.71
N LEU A 83 18.38 -12.24 -3.68
CA LEU A 83 17.93 -10.97 -4.25
C LEU A 83 17.12 -10.15 -3.24
N LYS A 84 16.20 -10.78 -2.50
CA LYS A 84 15.43 -10.13 -1.43
C LYS A 84 16.35 -9.51 -0.40
N ASP A 85 17.34 -10.27 0.09
CA ASP A 85 18.27 -9.80 1.12
C ASP A 85 19.14 -8.65 0.61
N HIS A 86 19.62 -8.73 -0.63
CA HIS A 86 20.37 -7.65 -1.26
C HIS A 86 19.51 -6.37 -1.35
N LEU A 87 18.27 -6.46 -1.85
CA LEU A 87 17.37 -5.31 -2.00
C LEU A 87 16.99 -4.69 -0.65
N LEU A 88 16.81 -5.52 0.38
CA LEU A 88 16.58 -5.04 1.75
C LEU A 88 17.81 -4.28 2.27
N ALA A 89 19.02 -4.77 2.02
CA ALA A 89 20.25 -4.14 2.51
C ALA A 89 20.59 -2.84 1.78
N THR A 90 20.32 -2.75 0.47
CA THR A 90 20.82 -1.65 -0.36
C THR A 90 19.77 -0.61 -0.75
N LYS A 91 18.47 -0.93 -0.64
CA LYS A 91 17.41 -0.03 -1.09
C LYS A 91 16.34 0.20 -0.04
N TYR A 92 15.68 -0.85 0.44
CA TYR A 92 14.47 -0.68 1.25
C TYR A 92 14.72 -0.37 2.73
N LYS A 93 15.97 -0.42 3.20
CA LYS A 93 16.37 0.06 4.53
C LYS A 93 17.05 1.42 4.51
N ASP A 94 17.45 1.91 3.34
CA ASP A 94 18.10 3.20 3.20
C ASP A 94 17.04 4.30 3.11
N LEU A 95 16.95 5.14 4.14
CA LEU A 95 16.03 6.28 4.18
C LEU A 95 16.26 7.24 3.00
N ALA A 96 17.49 7.36 2.49
CA ALA A 96 17.80 8.19 1.32
C ALA A 96 17.25 7.60 0.01
N ALA A 97 17.05 6.28 -0.06
CA ALA A 97 16.40 5.63 -1.18
C ALA A 97 14.85 5.61 -1.06
N ILE A 98 14.32 5.83 0.14
CA ILE A 98 12.88 5.84 0.44
C ILE A 98 12.29 7.25 0.33
N LEU A 99 13.02 8.27 0.80
CA LEU A 99 12.61 9.65 0.72
C LEU A 99 13.20 10.29 -0.54
N PRO A 100 12.38 10.85 -1.45
CA PRO A 100 12.95 11.61 -2.56
C PRO A 100 13.76 12.78 -1.98
N CYS A 101 15.04 12.87 -2.37
CA CYS A 101 15.88 14.03 -2.08
C CYS A 101 15.09 15.29 -2.43
N ARG A 102 14.77 16.10 -1.41
CA ARG A 102 14.16 17.42 -1.57
C ARG A 102 15.22 18.29 -2.25
N ASN A 103 15.24 18.31 -3.58
CA ASN A 103 16.01 19.30 -4.33
C ASN A 103 15.37 20.66 -4.04
N ASP A 104 15.91 21.33 -3.03
CA ASP A 104 15.66 22.75 -2.76
C ASP A 104 16.41 23.55 -3.83
N GLU A 105 15.93 23.49 -5.07
CA GLU A 105 16.25 24.51 -6.07
C GLU A 105 15.46 25.76 -5.71
N ARG A 106 16.00 26.52 -4.75
CA ARG A 106 15.73 27.95 -4.65
C ARG A 106 15.99 28.56 -6.02
N HIS A 107 14.90 28.80 -6.75
CA HIS A 107 14.88 29.69 -7.89
C HIS A 107 15.54 31.01 -7.47
N LYS A 108 16.75 31.22 -7.97
CA LYS A 108 17.28 32.56 -8.18
C LYS A 108 16.39 33.22 -9.23
N VAL A 109 15.32 33.88 -8.80
CA VAL A 109 14.78 35.04 -9.51
C VAL A 109 15.79 36.13 -9.17
N GLY A 110 16.73 36.48 -10.05
CA GLY A 110 16.45 37.01 -11.37
C GLY A 110 16.38 38.51 -11.19
N GLU A 111 17.54 39.16 -11.30
CA GLU A 111 17.67 40.61 -11.43
C GLU A 111 16.69 41.11 -12.49
N VAL A 112 15.90 42.12 -12.14
CA VAL A 112 15.17 42.95 -13.09
C VAL A 112 15.40 44.38 -12.63
N PHE A 113 16.27 45.06 -13.37
CA PHE A 113 16.50 46.50 -13.55
C PHE A 113 16.37 47.44 -12.34
#